data_AF-A0A933LBA2-F1
#
_entry.id   AF-A0A933LBA2-F1
#
_cell.length_a   1.000
_cell.length_b   1.000
_cell.length_c   1.000
_cell.angle_alpha   90.00
_cell.angle_beta   90.00
_cell.angle_gamma   90.00
#
_symmetry.space_group_name_H-M   'P 1'
#
loop_
_entity.id
_entity.type
_entity.pdbx_description
1 polymer ?
#
loop_
_entity_poly.entity_id
_entity_poly.type
_entity_poly.pdbx_seq_one_letter_code
_entity_poly.pdbx_strand_id
1 'polypeptide(L)' 'GRLQTKQWKDKDGQTRYTTEINAQSVQFLGSSSGQTASPSAERMPPAQETTETNEQQTFSEPKFTEDDIPF' A
#
# COMPACT_ATOMS: atom_id res chain seq x y z
N GLY A 1 23.37 -3.66 -0.62
CA GLY A 1 22.62 -2.96 -1.69
C GLY A 1 23.34 -1.69 -2.08
N ARG A 2 23.00 -1.09 -3.23
CA ARG A 2 23.55 0.20 -3.70
C ARG A 2 22.45 1.14 -4.21
N LEU A 3 22.68 2.44 -4.17
CA LEU A 3 21.88 3.39 -4.96
C LEU A 3 22.29 3.34 -6.43
N GLN A 4 21.32 3.53 -7.32
CA GLN A 4 21.55 3.62 -8.76
C GLN A 4 20.53 4.57 -9.40
N THR A 5 21.01 5.57 -10.14
CA THR A 5 20.15 6.45 -10.95
C THR A 5 20.15 5.98 -12.39
N LYS A 6 18.96 5.71 -12.95
CA LYS A 6 18.78 5.42 -14.38
C LYS A 6 18.16 6.62 -15.09
N GLN A 7 18.63 6.89 -16.30
CA GLN A 7 18.01 7.83 -17.24
C GLN A 7 17.16 7.05 -18.24
N TRP A 8 15.96 7.54 -18.56
CA TRP A 8 15.09 6.96 -19.57
C TRP A 8 14.29 8.06 -20.31
N LYS A 9 13.53 7.66 -21.33
CA LYS A 9 12.64 8.54 -22.10
C LYS A 9 11.19 8.13 -21.85
N ASP A 10 10.33 9.08 -21.48
CA ASP A 10 8.88 8.84 -21.47
C ASP A 10 8.29 8.85 -22.89
N LYS A 11 6.99 8.55 -23.01
CA LYS A 11 6.29 8.40 -24.30
C LYS A 11 6.30 9.70 -25.12
N ASP A 12 6.34 10.84 -24.44
CA ASP A 12 6.42 12.18 -25.02
C ASP A 12 7.86 12.61 -25.37
N GLY A 13 8.83 11.71 -25.16
CA GLY A 13 10.24 11.92 -25.49
C GLY A 13 11.01 12.77 -24.48
N GLN A 14 10.44 13.10 -23.32
CA GLN A 14 11.14 13.85 -22.27
C GLN A 14 12.14 12.94 -21.54
N THR A 15 13.30 13.50 -21.19
CA THR A 15 14.30 12.78 -20.39
C THR A 15 13.86 12.73 -18.93
N ARG A 16 13.74 11.53 -18.38
CA ARG A 16 13.41 11.29 -16.96
C ARG A 16 14.57 10.60 -16.26
N TYR A 17 14.68 10.85 -14.97
CA TYR A 17 15.64 10.21 -14.07
C TYR A 17 14.90 9.51 -12.95
N THR A 18 15.38 8.35 -12.54
CA THR A 18 14.81 7.59 -11.41
C THR A 18 15.95 6.99 -10.60
N THR A 19 15.98 7.30 -9.31
CA THR A 19 17.01 6.79 -8.37
C THR A 19 16.40 5.69 -7.52
N GLU A 20 17.02 4.51 -7.56
CA GLU A 20 16.49 3.27 -6.99
C GLU A 20 17.51 2.62 -6.06
N ILE A 21 17.03 1.88 -5.05
CA ILE A 21 17.87 1.08 -4.15
C ILE A 21 17.94 -0.34 -4.70
N ASN A 22 19.06 -0.71 -5.33
CA ASN A 22 19.33 -2.06 -5.77
C ASN A 22 19.78 -2.92 -4.57
N ALA A 23 18.83 -3.65 -3.97
CA ALA A 23 19.10 -4.61 -2.89
C ALA A 23 19.55 -5.97 -3.46
N GLN A 24 20.46 -6.64 -2.76
CA GLN A 24 20.95 -8.00 -3.10
C GLN A 24 20.19 -9.09 -2.34
N SER A 25 19.59 -8.74 -1.20
CA SER A 25 18.70 -9.55 -0.37
C SER A 25 17.83 -8.59 0.44
N VAL A 26 16.64 -9.04 0.83
CA VAL A 26 15.67 -8.30 1.65
C VAL A 26 15.18 -9.24 2.74
N GLN A 27 15.39 -8.87 4.00
CA GLN A 27 14.87 -9.58 5.16
C GLN A 27 13.68 -8.82 5.73
N PHE A 28 12.50 -9.44 5.71
CA PHE A 28 11.33 -8.92 6.41
C PHE A 28 11.38 -9.31 7.89
N LEU A 29 10.92 -8.41 8.77
CA LEU A 29 11.00 -8.57 10.23
C LEU A 29 9.66 -9.00 10.87
N GLY A 30 8.74 -9.53 10.06
CA GLY A 30 7.39 -9.94 10.46
C GLY A 30 6.30 -8.96 10.04
N SER A 31 5.04 -9.41 10.14
CA SER A 31 3.84 -8.57 10.04
C SER A 31 3.24 -8.35 11.45
N SER A 32 2.49 -7.27 11.64
CA SER A 32 1.89 -6.96 12.94
C SER A 32 0.68 -7.87 13.21
N SER A 33 0.90 -9.00 13.88
CA SER A 33 -0.13 -9.94 14.29
C SER A 33 -0.93 -9.40 15.48
N GLY A 34 -2.03 -8.68 15.22
CA GLY A 34 -2.73 -7.89 16.24
C GLY A 34 -4.27 -7.95 16.22
N GLN A 35 -4.90 -9.00 15.68
CA GLN A 35 -6.38 -9.01 15.58
C GLN A 35 -7.04 -10.41 15.66
N THR A 36 -7.14 -10.99 16.86
CA THR A 36 -8.19 -11.96 17.25
C THR A 36 -8.25 -12.17 18.77
N ALA A 37 -8.99 -11.33 19.49
CA ALA A 37 -9.47 -11.62 20.86
C ALA A 37 -10.65 -10.70 21.23
N SER A 38 -11.81 -11.31 21.53
CA SER A 38 -13.05 -10.65 21.93
C SER A 38 -13.69 -11.46 23.08
N PRO A 39 -14.71 -10.96 23.80
CA PRO A 39 -15.02 -9.57 24.17
C PRO A 39 -15.13 -9.38 25.71
N SER A 40 -15.09 -8.15 26.21
CA SER A 40 -15.51 -7.82 27.59
C SER A 40 -16.04 -6.39 27.67
N ALA A 41 -17.33 -6.22 27.39
CA ALA A 41 -18.00 -4.92 27.39
C ALA A 41 -18.79 -4.71 28.69
N GLU A 42 -18.14 -4.21 29.75
CA GLU A 42 -18.85 -3.90 31.00
C GLU A 42 -18.28 -2.71 31.80
N ARG A 43 -18.59 -1.48 31.37
CA ARG A 43 -19.33 -0.45 32.16
C ARG A 43 -19.23 0.96 31.55
N MET A 44 -20.38 1.38 31.02
CA MET A 44 -20.93 2.71 30.69
C MET A 44 -20.09 4.01 30.56
N PRO A 45 -20.55 4.95 29.69
CA PRO A 45 -20.01 6.32 29.52
C PRO A 45 -20.65 7.28 30.57
N PRO A 46 -20.47 8.64 30.60
CA PRO A 46 -20.46 9.64 29.50
C PRO A 46 -19.20 10.56 29.56
N ALA A 47 -19.04 11.67 28.83
CA ALA A 47 -19.94 12.44 27.96
C ALA A 47 -19.16 13.16 26.82
N GLN A 48 -19.91 13.76 25.88
CA GLN A 48 -19.68 14.99 25.07
C GLN A 48 -18.22 15.46 24.82
N GLU A 49 -17.81 15.84 23.59
CA GLU A 49 -18.53 16.68 22.63
C GLU A 49 -18.09 16.45 21.15
N THR A 50 -18.74 17.10 20.18
CA THR A 50 -18.51 17.05 18.72
C THR A 50 -17.30 17.91 18.26
N THR A 51 -16.67 17.79 17.08
CA THR A 51 -16.96 17.14 15.76
C THR A 51 -15.79 16.17 15.32
N GLU A 52 -15.39 15.79 14.07
CA GLU A 52 -15.74 16.09 12.65
C GLU A 52 -15.10 15.08 11.62
N THR A 53 -15.25 15.37 10.30
CA THR A 53 -14.36 15.17 9.11
C THR A 53 -13.36 13.98 9.06
N ASN A 54 -13.28 13.13 8.00
CA ASN A 54 -14.14 12.83 6.84
C ASN A 54 -13.72 11.49 6.14
N GLU A 55 -14.72 10.69 5.72
CA GLU A 55 -14.91 9.67 4.63
C GLU A 55 -13.76 9.23 3.65
N GLN A 56 -13.80 8.09 2.89
CA GLN A 56 -14.33 6.70 3.05
C GLN A 56 -13.98 5.78 1.81
N GLN A 57 -14.31 4.47 1.86
CA GLN A 57 -14.68 3.55 0.74
C GLN A 57 -13.64 2.76 -0.13
N THR A 58 -14.17 1.87 -0.99
CA THR A 58 -13.62 0.57 -1.45
C THR A 58 -14.07 0.19 -2.88
N PHE A 59 -13.38 -0.72 -3.61
CA PHE A 59 -13.94 -1.40 -4.79
C PHE A 59 -13.34 -2.81 -5.07
N SER A 60 -13.95 -3.57 -5.98
CA SER A 60 -13.63 -4.99 -6.30
C SER A 60 -13.13 -5.23 -7.74
N GLU A 61 -12.60 -6.43 -7.99
CA GLU A 61 -11.61 -6.73 -9.05
C GLU A 61 -12.20 -7.27 -10.39
N PRO A 62 -11.60 -6.92 -11.56
CA PRO A 62 -11.97 -7.47 -12.87
C PRO A 62 -11.23 -8.78 -13.22
N LYS A 63 -11.77 -9.56 -14.16
CA LYS A 63 -11.25 -10.87 -14.56
C LYS A 63 -10.36 -10.78 -15.81
N PHE A 64 -9.11 -11.22 -15.71
CA PHE A 64 -8.21 -11.42 -16.87
C PHE A 64 -8.35 -12.83 -17.46
N THR A 65 -7.89 -13.01 -18.70
CA THR A 65 -7.90 -14.29 -19.45
C THR A 65 -6.59 -14.47 -20.23
N GLU A 66 -6.17 -15.73 -20.42
CA GLU A 66 -4.87 -16.12 -20.99
C GLU A 66 -4.51 -15.45 -22.34
N ASP A 67 -5.52 -15.11 -23.16
CA ASP A 67 -5.36 -14.45 -24.47
C ASP A 67 -4.76 -13.03 -24.38
N ASP A 68 -4.89 -12.39 -23.21
CA ASP A 68 -4.36 -11.04 -22.91
C ASP A 68 -2.91 -11.09 -22.36
N ILE A 69 -2.26 -12.26 -22.43
CA ILE A 69 -0.87 -12.48 -22.01
C ILE A 69 0.04 -12.54 -23.27
N PRO A 70 0.78 -11.46 -23.60
CA PRO A 70 1.74 -11.50 -24.70
C PRO A 70 2.98 -12.36 -24.35
N PHE A 71 3.67 -12.78 -25.41
CA PHE A 71 4.87 -13.65 -25.40
C PHE A 71 6.16 -12.96 -24.91
#